data_AF-A0A450YZH4-F1
#
_entry.id   AF-A0A450YZH4-F1
#
_cell.length_a   1.000
_cell.length_b   1.000
_cell.length_c   1.000
_cell.angle_alpha   90.00
_cell.angle_beta   90.00
_cell.angle_gamma   90.00
#
_symmetry.space_group_name_H-M   'P 1'
#
loop_
_entity.id
_entity.type
_entity.pdbx_description
1 polymer ?
#
loop_
_entity_poly.entity_id
_entity_poly.type
_entity_poly.pdbx_seq_one_letter_code
_entity_poly.pdbx_strand_id
1 'polypeptide(L)'
;MRIRSNSCIPHPFPYQGSKRGIAKDILLHFPPDVQCLIEPFCGAAAISIAAAAYGLAERFVFNDLNEALMKLWLEILERPNQLTNEYESLWIDQHPDKKEYFFRIRNEFNRSHKPCHLLYLLARIVKGSVRYSSAGLFNQSPDNRRSGMV
;
A
#
# COMPACT_ATOMS: atom_id res chain seq x y z
N MET A 1 5.39 24.82 -4.07
CA MET A 1 4.38 24.09 -3.26
C MET A 1 4.89 23.93 -1.83
N ARG A 2 4.09 24.30 -0.82
CA ARG A 2 4.38 24.05 0.61
C ARG A 2 3.42 22.97 1.12
N ILE A 3 3.90 22.05 1.95
CA ILE A 3 3.06 21.00 2.54
C ILE A 3 2.09 21.67 3.52
N ARG A 4 0.82 21.25 3.54
CA ARG A 4 -0.20 21.80 4.46
C ARG A 4 0.07 21.45 5.93
N SER A 5 0.92 20.46 6.21
CA SER A 5 1.38 20.06 7.55
C SER A 5 2.90 19.88 7.60
N ASN A 6 3.49 20.05 8.78
CA ASN A 6 4.95 19.91 9.01
C ASN A 6 5.42 18.44 9.10
N SER A 7 4.67 17.51 8.49
CA SER A 7 4.83 16.06 8.67
C SER A 7 5.45 15.41 7.43
N CYS A 8 6.19 14.32 7.64
CA CYS A 8 6.60 13.43 6.54
C CYS A 8 5.35 12.89 5.84
N ILE A 9 5.27 12.99 4.51
CA ILE A 9 4.13 12.48 3.73
C ILE A 9 4.08 10.95 3.89
N PRO A 10 2.96 10.37 4.34
CA PRO A 10 2.88 8.95 4.64
C PRO A 10 2.94 8.10 3.36
N HIS A 11 3.52 6.91 3.44
CA HIS A 11 3.49 5.92 2.37
C HIS A 11 3.21 4.55 2.97
N PRO A 12 1.97 4.05 2.85
CA PRO A 12 1.48 2.97 3.71
C PRO A 12 2.10 1.60 3.40
N PHE A 13 2.62 1.40 2.20
CA PHE A 13 3.29 0.15 1.81
C PHE A 13 4.20 0.33 0.58
N PRO A 14 5.23 -0.52 0.41
CA PRO A 14 6.02 -0.56 -0.82
C PRO A 14 5.19 -1.15 -1.95
N TYR A 15 5.34 -0.58 -3.14
CA TYR A 15 4.65 -1.07 -4.33
C TYR A 15 5.50 -0.78 -5.57
N GLN A 16 5.65 -1.79 -6.43
CA GLN A 16 6.38 -1.64 -7.67
C GLN A 16 5.74 -0.56 -8.55
N GLY A 17 6.57 0.32 -9.12
CA GLY A 17 6.11 1.40 -9.99
C GLY A 17 5.53 2.62 -9.24
N SER A 18 5.64 2.65 -7.91
CA SER A 18 5.26 3.82 -7.10
C SER A 18 5.93 5.10 -7.59
N LYS A 19 5.12 6.14 -7.76
CA LYS A 19 5.56 7.45 -8.26
C LYS A 19 6.05 8.39 -7.16
N ARG A 20 6.23 7.90 -5.91
CA ARG A 20 6.69 8.70 -4.76
C ARG A 20 7.91 9.57 -5.09
N GLY A 21 8.90 9.01 -5.79
CA GLY A 21 10.15 9.70 -6.12
C GLY A 21 10.00 10.87 -7.10
N ILE A 22 8.98 10.84 -7.96
CA ILE A 22 8.72 11.85 -9.00
C ILE A 22 7.41 12.61 -8.79
N ALA A 23 6.75 12.39 -7.64
CA ALA A 23 5.42 12.94 -7.38
C ALA A 23 5.45 14.48 -7.45
N LYS A 24 6.47 15.12 -6.84
CA LYS A 24 6.59 16.59 -6.86
C LYS A 24 6.68 17.14 -8.29
N ASP A 25 7.43 16.48 -9.16
CA ASP A 25 7.59 16.91 -10.55
C ASP A 25 6.28 16.78 -11.33
N ILE A 26 5.54 15.67 -11.13
CA ILE A 26 4.21 15.49 -11.72
C ILE A 26 3.24 16.56 -11.26
N LEU A 27 3.24 16.88 -9.96
CA LEU A 27 2.32 17.86 -9.37
C LEU A 27 2.52 19.28 -9.92
N LEU A 28 3.72 19.64 -10.39
CA LEU A 28 3.97 20.95 -11.03
C LEU A 28 3.14 21.16 -12.30
N HIS A 29 2.65 20.08 -12.90
CA HIS A 29 1.83 20.11 -14.11
C HIS A 29 0.32 20.01 -13.83
N PHE A 30 -0.09 20.00 -12.56
CA PHE A 30 -1.51 20.02 -12.22
C PHE A 30 -2.13 21.36 -12.61
N PRO A 31 -3.37 21.36 -13.15
CA PRO A 31 -4.10 22.60 -13.33
C PRO A 31 -4.42 23.24 -11.96
N PRO A 32 -4.69 24.55 -11.92
CA PRO A 32 -5.21 25.17 -10.71
C PRO A 32 -6.57 24.56 -10.32
N ASP A 33 -6.89 24.59 -9.02
CA ASP A 33 -8.22 24.29 -8.46
C ASP A 33 -8.80 22.90 -8.83
N VAL A 34 -8.00 21.83 -8.70
CA VAL A 34 -8.45 20.47 -8.99
C VAL A 34 -9.57 20.03 -8.03
N GLN A 35 -10.80 20.03 -8.53
CA GLN A 35 -11.98 19.63 -7.76
C GLN A 35 -12.02 18.13 -7.44
N CYS A 36 -11.46 17.30 -8.31
CA CYS A 36 -11.40 15.85 -8.12
C CYS A 36 -10.20 15.28 -8.89
N LEU A 37 -9.30 14.59 -8.17
CA LEU A 37 -8.23 13.80 -8.77
C LEU A 37 -8.69 12.35 -8.90
N ILE A 38 -8.66 11.82 -10.13
CA ILE A 38 -9.03 10.45 -10.43
C ILE A 38 -7.75 9.71 -10.82
N GLU A 39 -7.41 8.63 -10.11
CA GLU A 39 -6.31 7.73 -10.46
C GLU A 39 -6.87 6.37 -10.91
N PRO A 40 -7.02 6.12 -12.23
CA PRO A 40 -7.50 4.84 -12.76
C PRO A 40 -6.59 3.64 -12.47
N PHE A 41 -5.32 3.91 -12.15
CA PHE A 41 -4.27 2.93 -11.86
C PHE A 41 -3.48 3.40 -10.64
N CYS A 42 -4.15 3.50 -9.50
CA CYS A 42 -3.58 4.19 -8.34
C CYS A 42 -2.40 3.43 -7.72
N GLY A 43 -2.38 2.09 -7.74
CA GLY A 43 -1.36 1.31 -7.05
C GLY A 43 -1.23 1.73 -5.59
N ALA A 44 -0.07 2.29 -5.23
CA ALA A 44 0.18 2.87 -3.90
C ALA A 44 -0.34 4.31 -3.69
N ALA A 45 -1.18 4.83 -4.60
CA ALA A 45 -1.81 6.16 -4.57
C ALA A 45 -0.82 7.31 -4.29
N ALA A 46 0.42 7.17 -4.77
CA ALA A 46 1.50 8.08 -4.41
C ALA A 46 1.24 9.52 -4.88
N ILE A 47 0.53 9.69 -6.00
CA ILE A 47 0.16 11.01 -6.52
C ILE A 47 -1.00 11.59 -5.71
N SER A 48 -2.06 10.82 -5.44
CA SER A 48 -3.16 11.30 -4.59
C SER A 48 -2.70 11.70 -3.20
N ILE A 49 -1.86 10.89 -2.55
CA ILE A 49 -1.32 11.24 -1.23
C ILE A 49 -0.51 12.54 -1.30
N ALA A 50 0.36 12.67 -2.30
CA ALA A 50 1.16 13.88 -2.47
C ALA A 50 0.28 15.11 -2.78
N ALA A 51 -0.69 14.99 -3.69
CA ALA A 51 -1.66 16.03 -4.01
C ALA A 51 -2.47 16.46 -2.78
N ALA A 52 -2.92 15.53 -1.95
CA ALA A 52 -3.60 15.82 -0.70
C ALA A 52 -2.68 16.57 0.29
N ALA A 53 -1.44 16.12 0.45
CA ALA A 53 -0.47 16.74 1.35
C ALA A 53 -0.10 18.18 0.95
N TYR A 54 -0.05 18.45 -0.36
CA TYR A 54 0.16 19.79 -0.90
C TYR A 54 -1.14 20.60 -1.09
N GLY A 55 -2.30 19.99 -0.85
CA GLY A 55 -3.57 20.66 -0.96
C GLY A 55 -3.98 21.05 -2.37
N LEU A 56 -3.60 20.24 -3.35
CA LEU A 56 -3.79 20.52 -4.77
C LEU A 56 -5.09 19.96 -5.32
N ALA A 57 -5.77 19.08 -4.57
CA ALA A 57 -7.07 18.54 -4.95
C ALA A 57 -8.00 18.41 -3.73
N GLU A 58 -9.31 18.50 -3.96
CA GLU A 58 -10.34 18.43 -2.91
C GLU A 58 -10.89 17.01 -2.70
N ARG A 59 -11.13 16.28 -3.80
CA ARG A 59 -11.67 14.92 -3.80
C ARG A 59 -10.74 13.97 -4.54
N PHE A 60 -10.77 12.71 -4.15
CA PHE A 60 -9.90 11.67 -4.67
C PHE A 60 -10.72 10.44 -5.02
N VAL A 61 -10.49 9.87 -6.21
CA VAL A 61 -11.10 8.61 -6.65
C VAL A 61 -9.98 7.64 -6.98
N PHE A 62 -9.90 6.54 -6.21
CA PHE A 62 -8.93 5.49 -6.41
C PHE A 62 -9.55 4.36 -7.22
N ASN A 63 -8.83 3.90 -8.24
CA ASN A 63 -9.17 2.69 -8.95
C ASN A 63 -7.89 1.92 -9.26
N ASP A 64 -7.98 0.60 -9.18
CA ASP A 64 -6.99 -0.34 -9.67
C ASP A 64 -7.69 -1.67 -9.95
N LEU A 65 -7.17 -2.44 -10.91
CA LEU A 65 -7.72 -3.76 -11.24
C LEU A 65 -7.56 -4.75 -10.07
N ASN A 66 -6.54 -4.55 -9.23
CA ASN A 66 -6.25 -5.43 -8.11
C ASN A 66 -7.26 -5.23 -6.95
N GLU A 67 -8.33 -6.04 -6.94
CA GLU A 67 -9.38 -5.98 -5.91
C GLU A 67 -8.84 -6.06 -4.47
N ALA A 68 -7.86 -6.93 -4.22
CA ALA A 68 -7.28 -7.06 -2.88
C ALA A 68 -6.56 -5.78 -2.42
N LEU A 69 -5.93 -5.07 -3.36
CA LEU A 69 -5.32 -3.76 -3.10
C LEU A 69 -6.39 -2.70 -2.81
N MET A 70 -7.52 -2.71 -3.53
CA MET A 70 -8.62 -1.78 -3.29
C MET A 70 -9.28 -2.02 -1.92
N LYS A 71 -9.43 -3.28 -1.51
CA LYS A 71 -9.88 -3.63 -0.14
C LYS A 71 -8.89 -3.15 0.93
N LEU A 72 -7.59 -3.24 0.66
CA LEU A 72 -6.57 -2.68 1.56
C LEU A 72 -6.69 -1.15 1.68
N TRP A 73 -6.88 -0.43 0.58
CA TRP A 73 -7.14 1.01 0.62
C TRP A 73 -8.38 1.36 1.43
N LEU A 74 -9.47 0.61 1.28
CA LEU A 74 -10.69 0.79 2.04
C LEU A 74 -10.42 0.67 3.56
N GLU A 75 -9.71 -0.38 3.99
CA GLU A 75 -9.34 -0.54 5.41
C GLU A 75 -8.41 0.57 5.92
N ILE A 76 -7.44 1.02 5.11
CA ILE A 76 -6.55 2.13 5.47
C ILE A 76 -7.36 3.40 5.74
N LEU A 77 -8.38 3.67 4.92
CA LEU A 77 -9.17 4.91 5.01
C LEU A 77 -10.24 4.83 6.10
N GLU A 78 -10.90 3.68 6.25
CA GLU A 78 -12.08 3.54 7.12
C GLU A 78 -11.77 2.97 8.51
N ARG A 79 -10.79 2.07 8.61
CA ARG A 79 -10.46 1.32 9.85
C ARG A 79 -8.95 1.26 10.13
N PRO A 80 -8.21 2.38 10.07
CA PRO A 80 -6.75 2.38 10.18
C PRO A 80 -6.20 1.78 11.49
N ASN A 81 -6.88 2.03 12.62
CA ASN A 81 -6.46 1.50 13.92
C ASN A 81 -6.60 -0.02 13.98
N GLN A 82 -7.70 -0.56 13.45
CA GLN A 82 -7.90 -2.01 13.40
C GLN A 82 -6.85 -2.67 12.50
N LEU A 83 -6.64 -2.13 11.29
CA LEU A 83 -5.64 -2.64 10.37
C LEU A 83 -4.22 -2.61 10.98
N THR A 84 -3.88 -1.53 11.68
CA THR A 84 -2.59 -1.38 12.36
C THR A 84 -2.42 -2.42 13.46
N ASN A 85 -3.41 -2.62 14.33
CA ASN A 85 -3.35 -3.62 15.41
C ASN A 85 -3.22 -5.05 14.87
N GLU A 86 -3.97 -5.39 13.81
CA GLU A 86 -3.88 -6.69 13.16
C GLU A 86 -2.50 -6.89 12.50
N TYR A 87 -1.99 -5.88 11.81
CA TYR A 87 -0.65 -5.91 11.21
C TYR A 87 0.46 -6.04 12.27
N GLU A 88 0.38 -5.29 13.37
CA GLU A 88 1.34 -5.35 14.47
C GLU A 88 1.40 -6.76 15.08
N SER A 89 0.24 -7.40 15.26
CA SER A 89 0.17 -8.78 15.73
C SER A 89 0.93 -9.74 14.80
N LEU A 90 0.68 -9.65 13.49
CA LEU A 90 1.41 -10.43 12.47
C LEU A 90 2.92 -10.11 12.47
N TRP A 91 3.26 -8.85 12.70
CA TRP A 91 4.63 -8.37 12.72
C TRP A 91 5.40 -8.89 13.95
N ILE A 92 4.78 -9.02 15.10
CA ILE A 92 5.37 -9.59 16.32
C ILE A 92 5.48 -11.12 16.19
N ASP A 93 4.41 -11.78 15.76
CA ASP A 93 4.32 -13.24 15.74
C ASP A 93 5.29 -13.92 14.75
N GLN A 94 5.81 -13.19 13.75
CA GLN A 94 6.73 -13.76 12.76
C GLN A 94 8.10 -14.16 13.31
N HIS A 95 8.49 -13.69 14.51
CA HIS A 95 9.88 -13.73 14.97
C HIS A 95 10.47 -15.12 15.22
N PRO A 96 9.71 -16.16 15.65
CA PRO A 96 10.26 -17.50 15.82
C PRO A 96 10.82 -18.11 14.52
N ASP A 97 10.08 -18.00 13.41
CA ASP A 97 10.57 -18.34 12.06
C ASP A 97 9.89 -17.43 11.02
N LYS A 98 10.60 -16.39 10.59
CA LYS A 98 10.08 -15.37 9.66
C LYS A 98 9.75 -15.91 8.28
N LYS A 99 10.39 -17.01 7.85
CA LYS A 99 10.23 -17.58 6.51
C LYS A 99 9.04 -18.52 6.49
N GLU A 100 8.96 -19.43 7.46
CA GLU A 100 7.80 -20.31 7.62
C GLU A 100 6.53 -19.48 7.84
N TYR A 101 6.60 -18.49 8.75
CA TYR A 101 5.47 -17.61 9.04
C TYR A 101 5.01 -16.85 7.80
N PHE A 102 5.94 -16.35 6.96
CA PHE A 102 5.59 -15.72 5.70
C PHE A 102 4.77 -16.65 4.79
N PHE A 103 5.19 -17.90 4.63
CA PHE A 103 4.44 -18.85 3.79
C PHE A 103 3.08 -19.20 4.38
N ARG A 104 2.97 -19.29 5.72
CA ARG A 104 1.70 -19.44 6.42
C ARG A 104 0.74 -18.29 6.09
N ILE A 105 1.17 -17.04 6.31
CA ILE A 105 0.33 -15.86 6.01
C ILE A 105 0.01 -15.75 4.52
N ARG A 106 0.94 -16.12 3.63
CA ARG A 106 0.65 -16.17 2.19
C ARG A 106 -0.47 -17.15 1.86
N ASN A 107 -0.45 -18.34 2.47
CA ASN A 107 -1.49 -19.35 2.27
C ASN A 107 -2.82 -18.90 2.86
N GLU A 108 -2.81 -18.23 4.01
CA GLU A 108 -4.01 -17.66 4.61
C GLU A 108 -4.59 -16.50 3.79
N PHE A 109 -3.74 -15.63 3.24
CA PHE A 109 -4.15 -14.58 2.31
C PHE A 109 -4.83 -15.16 1.07
N ASN A 110 -4.24 -16.19 0.47
CA ASN A 110 -4.78 -16.88 -0.70
C ASN A 110 -6.16 -17.54 -0.45
N ARG A 111 -6.55 -17.75 0.81
CA ARG A 111 -7.87 -18.27 1.19
C ARG A 111 -8.85 -17.19 1.61
N SER A 112 -8.36 -16.16 2.31
CA SER A 112 -9.19 -15.19 3.03
C SER A 112 -9.25 -13.81 2.38
N HIS A 113 -8.26 -13.46 1.56
CA HIS A 113 -8.06 -12.14 0.97
C HIS A 113 -8.08 -10.98 2.00
N LYS A 114 -7.73 -11.27 3.26
CA LYS A 114 -7.71 -10.26 4.33
C LYS A 114 -6.70 -9.15 4.04
N PRO A 115 -7.10 -7.88 4.18
CA PRO A 115 -6.21 -6.72 4.00
C PRO A 115 -4.96 -6.71 4.88
N CYS A 116 -5.07 -7.08 6.16
CA CYS A 116 -3.92 -7.14 7.08
C CYS A 116 -2.85 -8.15 6.60
N HIS A 117 -3.27 -9.30 6.05
CA HIS A 117 -2.36 -10.25 5.44
C HIS A 117 -1.69 -9.67 4.19
N LEU A 118 -2.44 -8.97 3.34
CA LEU A 118 -1.86 -8.31 2.17
C LEU A 118 -0.82 -7.25 2.58
N LEU A 119 -1.13 -6.42 3.57
CA LEU A 119 -0.20 -5.41 4.09
C LEU A 119 1.10 -6.05 4.61
N TYR A 120 0.98 -7.11 5.41
CA TYR A 120 2.12 -7.91 5.85
C TYR A 120 2.94 -8.45 4.68
N LEU A 121 2.29 -9.03 3.66
CA LEU A 121 2.98 -9.56 2.48
C LEU A 121 3.68 -8.45 1.70
N LEU A 122 3.03 -7.33 1.44
CA LEU A 122 3.62 -6.19 0.73
C LEU A 122 4.89 -5.68 1.42
N ALA A 123 4.87 -5.59 2.76
CA ALA A 123 6.03 -5.20 3.55
C ALA A 123 7.22 -6.17 3.44
N ARG A 124 6.94 -7.44 3.07
CA ARG A 124 7.90 -8.55 3.11
C ARG A 124 8.31 -9.10 1.75
N ILE A 125 7.65 -8.78 0.64
CA ILE A 125 7.97 -9.37 -0.68
C ILE A 125 9.17 -8.72 -1.36
N VAL A 126 9.87 -9.51 -2.16
CA VAL A 126 10.95 -9.04 -3.04
C VAL A 126 10.45 -7.92 -3.95
N LYS A 127 11.21 -6.81 -4.01
CA LYS A 127 10.95 -5.64 -4.87
C LYS A 127 9.59 -4.94 -4.67
N GLY A 128 8.77 -5.33 -3.69
CA GLY A 128 7.40 -4.80 -3.56
C GLY A 128 6.51 -5.13 -4.76
N SER A 129 6.84 -6.20 -5.51
CA SER A 129 6.14 -6.58 -6.74
C SER A 129 5.02 -7.57 -6.47
N VAL A 130 3.76 -7.16 -6.60
CA VAL A 130 2.63 -8.10 -6.49
C VAL A 130 2.59 -9.02 -7.71
N ARG A 131 2.39 -10.32 -7.48
CA ARG A 131 2.23 -11.31 -8.55
C ARG A 131 1.26 -12.41 -8.12
N TYR A 132 0.34 -12.71 -9.02
CA TYR A 132 -0.61 -13.81 -8.90
C TYR A 132 -0.29 -14.89 -9.94
N SER A 133 -0.60 -16.16 -9.63
CA SER A 133 -0.57 -17.25 -10.60
C SER A 133 -1.78 -17.17 -11.53
N SER A 134 -1.82 -18.05 -12.55
CA SER A 134 -3.00 -18.22 -13.40
C SER A 134 -4.27 -18.62 -12.62
N ALA A 135 -4.11 -19.20 -11.43
CA ALA A 135 -5.20 -19.54 -10.52
C ALA A 135 -5.61 -18.36 -9.60
N GLY A 136 -5.07 -17.15 -9.81
CA GLY A 136 -5.35 -15.98 -8.97
C GLY A 136 -4.67 -15.99 -7.61
N LEU A 137 -3.75 -16.94 -7.34
CA LEU A 137 -3.09 -17.08 -6.05
C LEU A 137 -1.82 -16.23 -5.97
N PHE A 138 -1.66 -15.46 -4.89
CA PHE A 138 -0.46 -14.71 -4.59
C PHE A 138 0.75 -15.64 -4.48
N ASN A 139 1.79 -15.39 -5.28
CA ASN A 139 2.90 -16.34 -5.46
C ASN A 139 4.30 -15.69 -5.40
N GLN A 140 4.45 -14.60 -4.64
CA GLN A 140 5.77 -14.02 -4.35
C GLN A 140 6.50 -14.75 -3.23
N SER A 141 7.83 -14.58 -3.24
CA SER A 141 8.75 -15.03 -2.21
C SER A 141 9.08 -13.90 -1.24
N PRO A 142 9.43 -14.22 0.02
CA PRO A 142 9.86 -13.21 0.97
C PRO A 142 11.22 -12.60 0.56
N ASP A 143 11.38 -11.30 0.81
CA ASP A 143 12.67 -10.62 0.91
C ASP A 143 13.22 -10.86 2.31
N ASN A 144 14.21 -11.74 2.43
CA ASN A 144 14.79 -12.13 3.72
C ASN A 144 15.49 -10.97 4.45
N ARG A 145 15.71 -9.83 3.80
CA ARG A 145 16.30 -8.63 4.41
C ARG A 145 15.26 -7.77 5.13
N ARG A 146 13.96 -7.98 4.87
CA ARG A 146 12.86 -7.21 5.45
C ARG A 146 12.17 -8.03 6.53
N SER A 147 11.89 -7.40 7.67
CA SER A 147 11.02 -7.96 8.72
C SER A 147 9.65 -7.29 8.76
N GLY A 148 9.36 -6.38 7.83
CA GLY A 148 8.14 -5.56 7.82
C GLY A 148 8.49 -4.07 7.80
N MET A 149 7.47 -3.24 7.90
CA MET A 149 7.57 -1.80 8.16
C MET A 149 7.17 -1.51 9.62
N VAL A 150 7.87 -0.56 10.24
CA VAL A 150 7.58 0.01 11.56
C VAL A 150 7.17 1.46 11.36
#